data_AF-A0A2E7FER5-F1
#
_entry.id   AF-A0A2E7FER5-F1
#
_cell.length_a   1.000
_cell.length_b   1.000
_cell.length_c   1.000
_cell.angle_alpha   90.00
_cell.angle_beta   90.00
_cell.angle_gamma   90.00
#
_symmetry.space_group_name_H-M   'P 1'
#
loop_
_entity.id
_entity.type
_entity.pdbx_description
1 polymer ?
#
loop_
_entity_poly.entity_id
_entity_poly.type
_entity_poly.pdbx_seq_one_letter_code
_entity_poly.pdbx_strand_id
1 'polypeptide(L)'
;MFNMKLFISSILSLCFILPSLALAQEQNLEGPKQGHTNQNKFRQLYNEFSTPNDYRTASGAPGPKYYQQRADYVMDIKIDDETQRLYGEETITYTNNSPDALAYLWVQLDQNIRKKDSPALLKNSQSLEQVSQLSTFANNHLGDPFDGGFNIEKVTDAQGNPLPYIINQTMMRIDLPTPLQSGGQVVFSIKWWYNINNHVVNRARSGYEYFPADDNRAYVIAQFFPRMCMYDDVEGWQNYQFWGNGEFALPFGDYEVNLTVPANFIVDATGELTNRKEVFSKLMMNRYKLAKKTYDKPVMIVTQEEAEANEKTTTTKTKTWKFSAKNVRDYGFTASKKYIWDMMAVKVGDRDVMAVSLYP
;
A
#
# COMPACT_ATOMS: atom_id res chain seq x y z
N MET A 1 54.91 2.54 68.22
CA MET A 1 55.09 1.29 67.46
C MET A 1 53.76 0.56 67.44
N PHE A 2 53.09 0.61 66.28
CA PHE A 2 51.78 0.04 66.01
C PHE A 2 51.74 -1.46 66.30
N ASN A 3 50.70 -1.93 66.97
CA ASN A 3 50.47 -3.37 67.17
C ASN A 3 49.86 -3.97 65.89
N MET A 4 50.70 -4.05 64.86
CA MET A 4 50.36 -4.36 63.47
C MET A 4 49.77 -5.78 63.28
N LYS A 5 49.89 -6.66 64.29
CA LYS A 5 49.35 -8.01 64.26
C LYS A 5 47.83 -8.09 64.42
N LEU A 6 47.20 -7.19 65.21
CA LEU A 6 45.73 -7.20 65.37
C LEU A 6 44.99 -6.62 64.16
N PHE A 7 45.62 -5.69 63.44
CA PHE A 7 45.02 -5.06 62.26
C PHE A 7 44.99 -6.01 61.06
N ILE A 8 46.04 -6.80 60.87
CA ILE A 8 46.13 -7.80 59.80
C ILE A 8 45.12 -8.95 60.00
N SER A 9 44.90 -9.40 61.24
CA SER A 9 43.92 -10.47 61.53
C SER A 9 42.47 -10.03 61.30
N SER A 10 42.15 -8.75 61.52
CA SER A 10 40.80 -8.21 61.32
C SER A 10 40.48 -7.95 59.84
N ILE A 11 41.48 -7.54 59.04
CA ILE A 11 41.34 -7.37 57.59
C ILE A 11 41.21 -8.72 56.88
N LEU A 12 41.93 -9.75 57.34
CA LEU A 12 41.83 -11.08 56.72
C LEU A 12 40.46 -11.75 56.96
N SER A 13 39.83 -11.54 58.11
CA SER A 13 38.46 -12.05 58.36
C SER A 13 37.38 -11.30 57.56
N LEU A 14 37.56 -10.00 57.29
CA LEU A 14 36.63 -9.25 56.43
C LEU A 14 36.72 -9.69 54.95
N CYS A 15 37.92 -10.04 54.47
CA CYS A 15 38.12 -10.52 53.09
C CYS A 15 37.54 -11.91 52.82
N PHE A 16 37.25 -12.73 53.84
CA PHE A 16 36.64 -14.05 53.67
C PHE A 16 35.11 -14.07 53.83
N ILE A 17 34.49 -13.01 54.35
CA ILE A 17 33.03 -12.92 54.52
C ILE A 17 32.37 -12.14 53.35
N LEU A 18 33.12 -11.26 52.68
CA LEU A 18 32.63 -10.54 51.51
C LEU A 18 32.37 -11.39 50.25
N PRO A 19 33.11 -12.48 49.94
CA PRO A 19 32.83 -13.28 48.75
C PRO A 19 31.63 -14.22 48.95
N SER A 20 31.28 -14.60 50.19
CA SER A 20 30.16 -15.53 50.44
C SER A 20 28.79 -14.84 50.35
N LEU A 21 28.72 -13.52 50.52
CA LEU A 21 27.49 -12.74 50.29
C LEU A 21 27.24 -12.42 48.81
N ALA A 22 28.30 -12.30 48.00
CA ALA A 22 28.16 -12.06 46.55
C ALA A 22 27.74 -13.30 45.76
N LEU A 23 27.95 -14.51 46.31
CA LEU A 23 27.67 -15.78 45.65
C LEU A 23 26.32 -16.39 46.08
N ALA A 24 25.61 -15.77 47.02
CA ALA A 24 24.33 -16.26 47.54
C ALA A 24 23.09 -15.66 46.84
N GLN A 25 23.28 -14.81 45.82
CA GLN A 25 22.18 -14.14 45.12
C GLN A 25 22.30 -14.17 43.60
N GLU A 26 22.87 -15.24 43.04
CA GLU A 26 22.43 -15.71 41.72
C GLU A 26 21.19 -16.58 41.94
N GLN A 27 20.06 -15.94 42.27
CA GLN A 27 18.79 -16.54 41.89
C GLN A 27 18.82 -16.58 40.38
N ASN A 28 19.05 -17.77 39.82
CA ASN A 28 18.53 -18.14 38.51
C ASN A 28 17.03 -17.85 38.54
N LEU A 29 16.66 -16.61 38.22
CA LEU A 29 15.32 -16.25 37.81
C LEU A 29 15.16 -16.99 36.48
N GLU A 30 14.83 -18.28 36.55
CA GLU A 30 14.24 -18.98 35.43
C GLU A 30 13.12 -18.06 34.96
N GLY A 31 13.31 -17.44 33.80
CA GLY A 31 12.27 -16.64 33.17
C GLY A 31 10.97 -17.45 33.12
N PRO A 32 9.81 -16.81 32.97
CA PRO A 32 8.52 -17.52 33.00
C PRO A 32 8.61 -18.78 32.15
N LYS A 33 8.44 -19.96 32.80
CA LYS A 33 8.58 -21.26 32.13
C LYS A 33 7.69 -21.24 30.91
N GLN A 34 8.29 -21.22 29.72
CA GLN A 34 7.54 -21.28 28.48
C GLN A 34 6.72 -22.57 28.49
N GLY A 35 5.40 -22.44 28.34
CA GLY A 35 4.53 -23.60 28.27
C GLY A 35 5.00 -24.54 27.16
N HIS A 36 4.90 -25.85 27.42
CA HIS A 36 5.23 -26.84 26.41
C HIS A 36 4.28 -26.72 25.22
N THR A 37 4.79 -26.32 24.07
CA THR A 37 4.06 -26.35 22.81
C THR A 37 4.25 -27.72 22.17
N ASN A 38 3.17 -28.31 21.65
CA ASN A 38 3.28 -29.57 20.92
C ASN A 38 4.02 -29.30 19.60
N GLN A 39 5.27 -29.76 19.50
CA GLN A 39 6.11 -29.59 18.30
C GLN A 39 6.03 -30.80 17.35
N ASN A 40 5.13 -31.76 17.60
CA ASN A 40 4.97 -32.94 16.76
C ASN A 40 4.47 -32.54 15.36
N LYS A 41 5.19 -32.98 14.31
CA LYS A 41 4.82 -32.71 12.90
C LYS A 41 3.46 -33.28 12.49
N PHE A 42 2.91 -34.23 13.24
CA PHE A 42 1.60 -34.85 13.03
C PHE A 42 0.54 -34.39 14.03
N ARG A 43 0.84 -33.37 14.83
CA ARG A 43 -0.16 -32.81 15.74
C ARG A 43 -1.36 -32.32 14.95
N GLN A 44 -2.53 -32.45 15.55
CA GLN A 44 -3.74 -31.83 15.00
C GLN A 44 -3.58 -30.31 15.04
N LEU A 45 -4.01 -29.63 13.99
CA LEU A 45 -3.85 -28.18 13.80
C LEU A 45 -5.06 -27.38 14.32
N TYR A 46 -5.78 -27.92 15.31
CA TYR A 46 -6.99 -27.31 15.85
C TYR A 46 -6.74 -25.95 16.51
N ASN A 47 -5.49 -25.66 16.89
CA ASN A 47 -5.11 -24.38 17.50
C ASN A 47 -4.64 -23.36 16.46
N GLU A 48 -4.36 -23.79 15.23
CA GLU A 48 -3.83 -22.96 14.14
C GLU A 48 -4.93 -22.49 13.19
N PHE A 49 -5.99 -23.29 13.05
CA PHE A 49 -7.09 -22.98 12.16
C PHE A 49 -8.32 -22.48 12.90
N SER A 50 -8.93 -21.43 12.36
CA SER A 50 -10.21 -20.93 12.84
C SER A 50 -11.28 -22.02 12.74
N THR A 51 -12.11 -22.15 13.78
CA THR A 51 -13.20 -23.14 13.81
C THR A 51 -14.17 -22.89 12.64
N PRO A 52 -14.58 -23.93 11.89
CA PRO A 52 -15.59 -23.79 10.84
C PRO A 52 -16.92 -23.26 11.38
N ASN A 53 -17.65 -22.49 10.58
CA ASN A 53 -18.91 -21.85 10.96
C ASN A 53 -19.85 -21.75 9.74
N ASP A 54 -20.99 -21.08 9.87
CA ASP A 54 -21.94 -20.90 8.76
C ASP A 54 -21.41 -20.00 7.62
N TYR A 55 -20.38 -19.19 7.87
CA TYR A 55 -19.71 -18.33 6.90
C TYR A 55 -18.62 -19.09 6.13
N ARG A 56 -18.00 -20.10 6.74
CA ARG A 56 -16.88 -20.86 6.17
C ARG A 56 -16.90 -22.33 6.61
N THR A 57 -16.97 -23.22 5.62
CA THR A 57 -16.95 -24.67 5.82
C THR A 57 -15.59 -25.18 6.34
N ALA A 58 -15.53 -26.45 6.77
CA ALA A 58 -14.29 -27.06 7.26
C ALA A 58 -13.16 -27.16 6.22
N SER A 59 -13.49 -27.09 4.91
CA SER A 59 -12.50 -27.02 3.84
C SER A 59 -11.96 -25.61 3.57
N GLY A 60 -12.51 -24.59 4.25
CA GLY A 60 -12.22 -23.18 3.97
C GLY A 60 -13.06 -22.57 2.85
N ALA A 61 -13.94 -23.35 2.20
CA ALA A 61 -14.85 -22.81 1.19
C ALA A 61 -15.96 -21.95 1.82
N PRO A 62 -16.49 -20.95 1.08
CA PRO A 62 -17.66 -20.17 1.50
C PRO A 62 -18.82 -21.05 1.98
N GLY A 63 -19.34 -20.74 3.16
CA GLY A 63 -20.52 -21.36 3.75
C GLY A 63 -21.82 -20.71 3.28
N PRO A 64 -22.99 -21.23 3.67
CA PRO A 64 -24.30 -20.73 3.24
C PRO A 64 -24.60 -19.29 3.67
N LYS A 65 -23.93 -18.76 4.71
CA LYS A 65 -24.08 -17.37 5.16
C LYS A 65 -22.91 -16.47 4.79
N TYR A 66 -22.00 -16.93 3.91
CA TYR A 66 -20.80 -16.18 3.53
C TYR A 66 -21.13 -14.74 3.09
N TYR A 67 -20.32 -13.80 3.56
CA TYR A 67 -20.40 -12.39 3.14
C TYR A 67 -19.03 -11.88 2.72
N GLN A 68 -19.04 -10.85 1.87
CA GLN A 68 -17.88 -10.02 1.57
C GLN A 68 -18.32 -8.57 1.65
N GLN A 69 -17.50 -7.74 2.27
CA GLN A 69 -17.73 -6.30 2.26
C GLN A 69 -17.52 -5.73 0.86
N ARG A 70 -18.17 -4.60 0.59
CA ARG A 70 -18.03 -3.88 -0.68
C ARG A 70 -17.63 -2.43 -0.43
N ALA A 71 -16.66 -1.94 -1.20
CA ALA A 71 -16.22 -0.55 -1.15
C ALA A 71 -16.12 0.00 -2.57
N ASP A 72 -17.06 0.84 -2.96
CA ASP A 72 -17.06 1.51 -4.27
C ASP A 72 -16.38 2.87 -4.17
N TYR A 73 -15.64 3.25 -5.20
CA TYR A 73 -14.79 4.44 -5.24
C TYR A 73 -15.12 5.33 -6.43
N VAL A 74 -15.27 6.62 -6.18
CA VAL A 74 -15.16 7.68 -7.19
C VAL A 74 -13.94 8.51 -6.83
N MET A 75 -12.95 8.61 -7.73
CA MET A 75 -11.67 9.26 -7.44
C MET A 75 -11.29 10.30 -8.48
N ASP A 76 -10.89 11.48 -8.00
CA ASP A 76 -10.22 12.51 -8.78
C ASP A 76 -8.74 12.55 -8.37
N ILE A 77 -7.87 12.09 -9.27
CA ILE A 77 -6.43 11.98 -9.04
C ILE A 77 -5.69 12.95 -9.96
N LYS A 78 -4.66 13.63 -9.42
CA LYS A 78 -3.81 14.54 -10.20
C LYS A 78 -2.34 14.27 -9.93
N ILE A 79 -1.58 14.06 -11.00
CA ILE A 79 -0.11 14.11 -10.96
C ILE A 79 0.36 15.54 -11.18
N ASP A 80 1.22 16.00 -10.28
CA ASP A 80 2.08 17.15 -10.48
C ASP A 80 3.48 16.65 -10.84
N ASP A 81 3.81 16.73 -12.12
CA ASP A 81 5.09 16.25 -12.68
C ASP A 81 6.27 17.16 -12.32
N GLU A 82 6.02 18.43 -11.96
CA GLU A 82 7.09 19.36 -11.58
C GLU A 82 7.61 19.05 -10.17
N THR A 83 6.69 18.78 -9.24
CA THR A 83 7.01 18.49 -7.84
C THR A 83 6.97 17.00 -7.47
N GLN A 84 6.67 16.13 -8.45
CA GLN A 84 6.45 14.69 -8.27
C GLN A 84 5.49 14.39 -7.12
N ARG A 85 4.35 15.06 -7.11
CA ARG A 85 3.31 14.89 -6.09
C ARG A 85 2.06 14.27 -6.67
N LEU A 86 1.43 13.39 -5.90
CA LEU A 86 0.11 12.86 -6.20
C LEU A 86 -0.92 13.51 -5.28
N TYR A 87 -1.98 14.04 -5.87
CA TYR A 87 -3.15 14.55 -5.17
C TYR A 87 -4.33 13.63 -5.44
N GLY A 88 -5.17 13.42 -4.43
CA GLY A 88 -6.39 12.63 -4.56
C GLY A 88 -7.53 13.18 -3.73
N GLU A 89 -8.72 13.12 -4.31
CA GLU A 89 -9.99 13.25 -3.61
C GLU A 89 -10.83 12.05 -3.99
N GLU A 90 -11.22 11.24 -2.99
CA GLU A 90 -12.01 10.04 -3.21
C GLU A 90 -13.31 10.11 -2.41
N THR A 91 -14.41 9.70 -3.04
CA THR A 91 -15.67 9.41 -2.38
C THR A 91 -15.86 7.90 -2.35
N ILE A 92 -16.06 7.37 -1.15
CA ILE A 92 -16.15 5.95 -0.87
C ILE A 92 -17.59 5.65 -0.45
N THR A 93 -18.21 4.69 -1.14
CA THR A 93 -19.46 4.07 -0.68
C THR A 93 -19.14 2.70 -0.11
N TYR A 94 -19.23 2.58 1.22
CA TYR A 94 -18.98 1.33 1.92
C TYR A 94 -20.30 0.64 2.25
N THR A 95 -20.47 -0.61 1.81
CA THR A 95 -21.63 -1.45 2.10
C THR A 95 -21.26 -2.47 3.17
N ASN A 96 -22.00 -2.49 4.27
CA ASN A 96 -21.84 -3.48 5.33
C ASN A 96 -22.68 -4.73 5.04
N ASN A 97 -22.04 -5.79 4.59
CA ASN A 97 -22.66 -7.10 4.37
C ASN A 97 -22.49 -8.06 5.56
N SER A 98 -21.80 -7.65 6.62
CA SER A 98 -21.67 -8.46 7.84
C SER A 98 -22.98 -8.42 8.66
N PRO A 99 -23.19 -9.37 9.60
CA PRO A 99 -24.33 -9.32 10.51
C PRO A 99 -24.19 -8.24 11.60
N ASP A 100 -23.02 -7.62 11.74
CA ASP A 100 -22.68 -6.73 12.84
C ASP A 100 -23.07 -5.28 12.55
N ALA A 101 -23.36 -4.53 13.61
CA ALA A 101 -23.46 -3.07 13.54
C ALA A 101 -22.06 -2.45 13.69
N LEU A 102 -21.55 -1.81 12.64
CA LEU A 102 -20.20 -1.25 12.63
C LEU A 102 -20.23 0.20 13.14
N ALA A 103 -19.65 0.46 14.32
CA ALA A 103 -19.58 1.80 14.90
C ALA A 103 -18.45 2.67 14.31
N TYR A 104 -17.48 2.06 13.64
CA TYR A 104 -16.33 2.72 13.04
C TYR A 104 -15.84 1.93 11.82
N LEU A 105 -15.09 2.62 10.96
CA LEU A 105 -14.45 2.08 9.76
C LEU A 105 -12.93 2.14 9.91
N TRP A 106 -12.23 1.18 9.30
CA TRP A 106 -10.78 1.23 9.15
C TRP A 106 -10.37 1.42 7.70
N VAL A 107 -9.35 2.27 7.51
CA VAL A 107 -8.76 2.63 6.22
C VAL A 107 -7.24 2.42 6.31
N GLN A 108 -6.67 1.74 5.32
CA GLN A 108 -5.24 1.52 5.14
C GLN A 108 -4.61 2.78 4.52
N LEU A 109 -3.51 3.23 5.11
CA LEU A 109 -2.71 4.38 4.72
C LEU A 109 -1.27 3.94 4.42
N ASP A 110 -1.09 2.99 3.51
CA ASP A 110 0.18 2.25 3.32
C ASP A 110 1.35 3.13 2.92
N GLN A 111 1.09 4.24 2.22
CA GLN A 111 2.14 5.21 1.91
C GLN A 111 2.78 5.80 3.18
N ASN A 112 2.10 5.79 4.34
CA ASN A 112 2.65 6.28 5.61
C ASN A 112 3.88 5.50 6.07
N ILE A 113 4.15 4.32 5.49
CA ILE A 113 5.41 3.61 5.70
C ILE A 113 6.64 4.42 5.24
N ARG A 114 6.43 5.43 4.38
CA ARG A 114 7.48 6.32 3.86
C ARG A 114 7.54 7.66 4.58
N LYS A 115 6.77 7.87 5.66
CA LYS A 115 6.90 9.07 6.50
C LYS A 115 8.30 9.13 7.11
N LYS A 116 8.79 10.34 7.35
CA LYS A 116 10.11 10.57 7.97
C LYS A 116 10.25 9.89 9.35
N ASP A 117 9.15 9.81 10.10
CA ASP A 117 9.03 9.16 11.40
C ASP A 117 8.37 7.77 11.32
N SER A 118 8.45 7.12 10.16
CA SER A 118 7.75 5.85 9.90
C SER A 118 8.14 4.74 10.88
N PRO A 119 7.17 3.97 11.38
CA PRO A 119 7.42 2.78 12.18
C PRO A 119 8.28 1.73 11.47
N ALA A 120 8.27 1.66 10.13
CA ALA A 120 9.10 0.69 9.42
C ALA A 120 10.60 0.90 9.63
N LEU A 121 11.03 2.10 10.03
CA LEU A 121 12.40 2.37 10.47
C LEU A 121 12.78 1.58 11.73
N LEU A 122 11.80 1.11 12.51
CA LEU A 122 11.98 0.32 13.73
C LEU A 122 12.02 -1.20 13.47
N LYS A 123 11.59 -1.66 12.29
CA LYS A 123 11.44 -3.09 11.96
C LYS A 123 12.77 -3.83 11.98
N ASN A 124 13.79 -3.19 11.44
CA ASN A 124 15.14 -3.72 11.38
C ASN A 124 16.04 -2.72 12.11
N SER A 125 16.42 -3.01 13.36
CA SER A 125 17.55 -2.32 13.98
C SER A 125 18.70 -2.35 12.97
N GLN A 126 19.22 -1.19 12.58
CA GLN A 126 20.31 -1.09 11.61
C GLN A 126 21.52 -1.86 12.15
N SER A 127 21.66 -3.14 11.81
CA SER A 127 22.97 -3.77 11.85
C SER A 127 23.73 -3.14 10.69
N LEU A 128 24.77 -2.36 11.00
CA LEU A 128 25.72 -1.94 9.99
C LEU A 128 26.25 -3.20 9.31
N GLU A 129 25.92 -3.42 8.04
CA GLU A 129 26.60 -4.42 7.25
C GLU A 129 28.10 -4.06 7.27
N GLN A 130 28.95 -5.01 7.67
CA GLN A 130 30.41 -4.79 7.73
C GLN A 130 30.99 -4.37 6.37
N VAL A 131 30.26 -4.61 5.29
CA VAL A 131 30.58 -4.15 3.94
C VAL A 131 29.31 -3.63 3.28
N SER A 132 29.20 -2.31 3.14
CA SER A 132 28.18 -1.67 2.29
C SER A 132 28.87 -0.86 1.19
N GLN A 133 28.27 -0.81 0.00
CA GLN A 133 28.72 0.11 -1.04
C GLN A 133 28.56 1.55 -0.54
N LEU A 134 29.52 2.43 -0.84
CA LEU A 134 29.52 3.82 -0.37
C LEU A 134 28.24 4.57 -0.76
N SER A 135 27.69 4.29 -1.94
CA SER A 135 26.39 4.82 -2.41
C SER A 135 25.23 4.35 -1.53
N THR A 136 25.19 3.07 -1.17
CA THR A 136 24.17 2.50 -0.27
C THR A 136 24.28 3.07 1.13
N PHE A 137 25.51 3.22 1.64
CA PHE A 137 25.76 3.84 2.94
C PHE A 137 25.31 5.30 2.97
N ALA A 138 25.71 6.09 1.97
CA ALA A 138 25.31 7.49 1.87
C ALA A 138 23.78 7.64 1.76
N ASN A 139 23.12 6.82 0.94
CA ASN A 139 21.66 6.85 0.80
C ASN A 139 20.93 6.44 2.09
N ASN A 140 21.48 5.52 2.88
CA ASN A 140 20.84 5.02 4.10
C ASN A 140 21.13 5.87 5.34
N HIS A 141 22.20 6.66 5.35
CA HIS A 141 22.71 7.31 6.57
C HIS A 141 23.10 8.79 6.44
N LEU A 142 23.25 9.34 5.23
CA LEU A 142 23.76 10.70 5.03
C LEU A 142 22.77 11.67 4.36
N GLY A 143 21.66 11.18 3.78
CA GLY A 143 20.62 12.00 3.17
C GLY A 143 19.48 12.34 4.13
N ASP A 144 18.78 13.44 3.85
CA ASP A 144 17.51 13.73 4.52
C ASP A 144 16.49 12.61 4.20
N PRO A 145 15.71 12.15 5.20
CA PRO A 145 14.70 11.14 4.96
C PRO A 145 13.64 11.67 3.98
N PHE A 146 13.28 10.82 3.03
CA PHE A 146 12.21 11.10 2.08
C PHE A 146 10.92 11.44 2.83
N ASP A 147 10.25 12.52 2.41
CA ASP A 147 8.99 12.97 3.01
C ASP A 147 7.80 12.34 2.28
N GLY A 148 7.60 11.05 2.53
CA GLY A 148 6.49 10.30 1.96
C GLY A 148 5.26 10.25 2.87
N GLY A 149 4.28 9.44 2.45
CA GLY A 149 3.07 9.21 3.23
C GLY A 149 1.97 10.23 3.02
N PHE A 150 0.77 9.80 3.38
CA PHE A 150 -0.44 10.58 3.19
C PHE A 150 -0.45 11.80 4.11
N ASN A 151 -0.64 12.96 3.47
CA ASN A 151 -1.12 14.18 4.11
C ASN A 151 -2.63 14.22 3.91
N ILE A 152 -3.38 13.79 4.95
CA ILE A 152 -4.84 13.85 4.94
C ILE A 152 -5.26 15.30 5.21
N GLU A 153 -5.94 15.90 4.24
CA GLU A 153 -6.45 17.27 4.34
C GLU A 153 -7.84 17.29 4.98
N LYS A 154 -8.72 16.35 4.58
CA LYS A 154 -10.11 16.27 5.04
C LYS A 154 -10.64 14.85 5.02
N VAL A 155 -11.52 14.55 5.99
CA VAL A 155 -12.42 13.40 5.99
C VAL A 155 -13.83 13.92 6.29
N THR A 156 -14.78 13.70 5.40
CA THR A 156 -16.13 14.27 5.51
C THR A 156 -17.22 13.26 5.18
N ASP A 157 -18.41 13.43 5.73
CA ASP A 157 -19.61 12.70 5.30
C ASP A 157 -20.09 13.16 3.90
N ALA A 158 -21.16 12.54 3.41
CA ALA A 158 -21.79 12.86 2.12
C ALA A 158 -22.36 14.29 2.04
N GLN A 159 -22.59 14.94 3.17
CA GLN A 159 -23.08 16.32 3.27
C GLN A 159 -21.92 17.33 3.39
N GLY A 160 -20.67 16.85 3.48
CA GLY A 160 -19.48 17.67 3.63
C GLY A 160 -19.15 18.04 5.09
N ASN A 161 -19.83 17.46 6.08
CA ASN A 161 -19.48 17.69 7.48
C ASN A 161 -18.24 16.87 7.86
N PRO A 162 -17.32 17.40 8.67
CA PRO A 162 -16.15 16.65 9.14
C PRO A 162 -16.54 15.40 9.92
N LEU A 163 -15.90 14.26 9.60
CA LEU A 163 -16.00 13.03 10.38
C LEU A 163 -14.81 12.91 11.35
N PRO A 164 -15.02 12.54 12.63
CA PRO A 164 -13.91 12.27 13.54
C PRO A 164 -13.06 11.09 13.06
N TYR A 165 -11.74 11.25 13.04
CA TYR A 165 -10.82 10.18 12.70
C TYR A 165 -9.53 10.24 13.52
N ILE A 166 -8.89 9.09 13.66
CA ILE A 166 -7.57 8.94 14.28
C ILE A 166 -6.67 8.20 13.31
N ILE A 167 -5.54 8.80 12.96
CA ILE A 167 -4.47 8.12 12.23
C ILE A 167 -3.51 7.50 13.24
N ASN A 168 -3.39 6.18 13.18
CA ASN A 168 -2.39 5.44 13.90
C ASN A 168 -1.46 4.78 12.89
N GLN A 169 -0.32 5.44 12.63
CA GLN A 169 0.72 4.96 11.71
C GLN A 169 0.17 4.72 10.29
N THR A 170 0.14 3.47 9.82
CA THR A 170 -0.35 3.08 8.48
C THR A 170 -1.84 2.79 8.45
N MET A 171 -2.56 3.09 9.53
CA MET A 171 -4.00 2.83 9.65
C MET A 171 -4.74 4.10 10.07
N MET A 172 -5.97 4.26 9.61
CA MET A 172 -6.87 5.31 10.02
C MET A 172 -8.21 4.73 10.43
N ARG A 173 -8.69 5.12 11.62
CA ARG A 173 -10.03 4.79 12.11
C ARG A 173 -10.92 6.01 11.93
N ILE A 174 -12.09 5.82 11.32
CA ILE A 174 -13.13 6.84 11.19
C ILE A 174 -14.30 6.43 12.08
N ASP A 175 -14.69 7.29 13.03
CA ASP A 175 -15.82 7.02 13.92
C ASP A 175 -17.13 7.49 13.28
N LEU A 176 -18.12 6.61 13.21
CA LEU A 176 -19.41 6.92 12.60
C LEU A 176 -20.35 7.57 13.64
N PRO A 177 -21.08 8.64 13.28
CA PRO A 177 -22.07 9.25 14.19
C PRO A 177 -23.19 8.28 14.58
N THR A 178 -23.50 7.31 13.71
CA THR A 178 -24.48 6.26 13.95
C THR A 178 -23.91 4.94 13.43
N PRO A 179 -23.99 3.83 14.20
CA PRO A 179 -23.48 2.55 13.75
C PRO A 179 -24.14 2.10 12.44
N LEU A 180 -23.30 1.70 11.49
CA LEU A 180 -23.70 1.18 10.19
C LEU A 180 -24.27 -0.24 10.36
N GLN A 181 -25.59 -0.36 10.24
CA GLN A 181 -26.29 -1.63 10.39
C GLN A 181 -25.99 -2.61 9.25
N SER A 182 -26.25 -3.89 9.48
CA SER A 182 -26.19 -4.93 8.46
C SER A 182 -27.05 -4.57 7.24
N GLY A 183 -26.51 -4.75 6.04
CA GLY A 183 -27.09 -4.34 4.76
C GLY A 183 -27.07 -2.83 4.50
N GLY A 184 -26.61 -2.03 5.45
CA GLY A 184 -26.54 -0.57 5.33
C GLY A 184 -25.36 -0.09 4.47
N GLN A 185 -25.45 1.16 4.02
CA GLN A 185 -24.37 1.86 3.31
C GLN A 185 -24.02 3.18 3.99
N VAL A 186 -22.75 3.56 3.91
CA VAL A 186 -22.25 4.89 4.30
C VAL A 186 -21.41 5.46 3.16
N VAL A 187 -21.57 6.76 2.92
CA VAL A 187 -20.80 7.51 1.93
C VAL A 187 -20.00 8.58 2.65
N PHE A 188 -18.70 8.63 2.37
CA PHE A 188 -17.78 9.61 2.92
C PHE A 188 -16.67 9.92 1.92
N SER A 189 -15.98 11.03 2.11
CA SER A 189 -14.87 11.46 1.25
C SER A 189 -13.58 11.67 2.02
N ILE A 190 -12.46 11.36 1.38
CA ILE A 190 -11.11 11.63 1.88
C ILE A 190 -10.36 12.48 0.85
N LYS A 191 -9.78 13.60 1.29
CA LYS A 191 -8.90 14.43 0.48
C LYS A 191 -7.47 14.35 1.00
N TRP A 192 -6.52 14.12 0.11
CA TRP A 192 -5.14 13.82 0.48
C TRP A 192 -4.12 14.17 -0.60
N TRP A 193 -2.85 14.25 -0.21
CA TRP A 193 -1.72 14.25 -1.14
C TRP A 193 -0.48 13.58 -0.53
N TYR A 194 0.45 13.14 -1.37
CA TYR A 194 1.77 12.67 -0.94
C TYR A 194 2.84 12.85 -2.03
N ASN A 195 4.11 12.93 -1.64
CA ASN A 195 5.22 12.98 -2.59
C ASN A 195 5.52 11.57 -3.12
N ILE A 196 5.65 11.43 -4.44
CA ILE A 196 5.90 10.16 -5.10
C ILE A 196 7.40 9.82 -4.95
N ASN A 197 7.73 8.62 -4.51
CA ASN A 197 9.12 8.19 -4.37
C ASN A 197 9.73 7.75 -5.72
N ASN A 198 11.06 7.84 -5.84
CA ASN A 198 11.77 7.18 -6.93
C ASN A 198 11.86 5.67 -6.63
N HIS A 199 11.10 4.87 -7.36
CA HIS A 199 10.96 3.45 -7.04
C HIS A 199 12.19 2.62 -7.39
N VAL A 200 13.00 3.08 -8.36
CA VAL A 200 14.26 2.42 -8.75
C VAL A 200 15.33 2.60 -7.67
N VAL A 201 15.43 3.81 -7.11
CA VAL A 201 16.38 4.11 -6.01
C VAL A 201 15.99 3.39 -4.73
N ASN A 202 14.71 3.43 -4.38
CA ASN A 202 14.21 2.85 -3.11
C ASN A 202 13.82 1.38 -3.22
N ARG A 203 13.98 0.75 -4.40
CA ARG A 203 13.47 -0.61 -4.71
C ARG A 203 12.01 -0.82 -4.30
N ALA A 204 11.22 0.24 -4.40
CA ALA A 204 9.80 0.21 -4.12
C ALA A 204 9.04 -0.39 -5.32
N ARG A 205 7.89 -1.00 -5.06
CA ARG A 205 7.01 -1.53 -6.13
C ARG A 205 6.16 -0.44 -6.82
N SER A 206 6.11 0.76 -6.25
CA SER A 206 5.30 1.90 -6.70
C SER A 206 6.12 3.18 -6.59
N GLY A 207 5.95 4.09 -7.55
CA GLY A 207 6.62 5.37 -7.62
C GLY A 207 6.95 5.79 -9.05
N TYR A 208 7.90 6.70 -9.21
CA TYR A 208 8.41 7.08 -10.53
C TYR A 208 9.79 6.47 -10.79
N GLU A 209 10.12 6.24 -12.05
CA GLU A 209 11.48 6.09 -12.55
C GLU A 209 11.91 7.40 -13.19
N TYR A 210 13.14 7.83 -12.93
CA TYR A 210 13.71 9.07 -13.48
C TYR A 210 14.76 8.73 -14.53
N PHE A 211 14.66 9.36 -15.69
CA PHE A 211 15.57 9.23 -16.82
C PHE A 211 16.47 10.47 -16.89
N PRO A 212 17.74 10.41 -16.41
CA PRO A 212 18.59 11.59 -16.32
C PRO A 212 19.06 12.14 -17.66
N ALA A 213 19.02 11.31 -18.71
CA ALA A 213 19.50 11.68 -20.05
C ALA A 213 18.62 12.76 -20.72
N ASP A 214 17.35 12.84 -20.33
CA ASP A 214 16.32 13.65 -20.99
C ASP A 214 15.34 14.32 -20.01
N ASP A 215 15.63 14.28 -18.70
CA ASP A 215 14.81 14.83 -17.59
C ASP A 215 13.34 14.38 -17.64
N ASN A 216 13.14 13.08 -17.90
CA ASN A 216 11.82 12.49 -18.01
C ASN A 216 11.53 11.51 -16.89
N ARG A 217 10.23 11.24 -16.69
CA ARG A 217 9.74 10.35 -15.62
C ARG A 217 8.73 9.34 -16.19
N ALA A 218 8.76 8.12 -15.67
CA ALA A 218 7.69 7.15 -15.87
C ALA A 218 7.07 6.81 -14.52
N TYR A 219 5.78 7.08 -14.37
CA TYR A 219 5.04 6.82 -13.14
C TYR A 219 4.40 5.45 -13.20
N VAL A 220 4.73 4.57 -12.26
CA VAL A 220 4.07 3.27 -12.07
C VAL A 220 3.49 3.26 -10.66
N ILE A 221 2.19 3.53 -10.57
CA ILE A 221 1.55 3.91 -9.32
C ILE A 221 0.50 2.87 -8.94
N ALA A 222 0.77 2.18 -7.84
CA ALA A 222 -0.13 1.25 -7.15
C ALA A 222 -0.11 1.52 -5.64
N GLN A 223 -1.11 1.01 -4.91
CA GLN A 223 -1.21 1.15 -3.45
C GLN A 223 -1.15 2.63 -3.01
N PHE A 224 -1.79 3.52 -3.78
CA PHE A 224 -1.53 4.95 -3.73
C PHE A 224 -2.63 5.77 -3.06
N PHE A 225 -3.79 5.19 -2.79
CA PHE A 225 -4.93 5.86 -2.19
C PHE A 225 -5.26 5.24 -0.82
N PRO A 226 -5.96 5.96 0.08
CA PRO A 226 -6.52 5.38 1.28
C PRO A 226 -7.52 4.25 0.95
N ARG A 227 -7.21 3.02 1.37
CA ARG A 227 -7.97 1.82 0.97
C ARG A 227 -8.82 1.30 2.12
N MET A 228 -10.07 0.95 1.88
CA MET A 228 -10.93 0.36 2.91
C MET A 228 -10.34 -0.96 3.40
N CYS A 229 -10.30 -1.15 4.72
CA CYS A 229 -9.86 -2.41 5.29
C CYS A 229 -10.91 -3.50 5.02
N MET A 230 -10.45 -4.75 4.95
CA MET A 230 -11.34 -5.89 5.00
C MET A 230 -11.99 -5.99 6.40
N TYR A 231 -13.28 -6.33 6.43
CA TYR A 231 -13.97 -6.83 7.62
C TYR A 231 -14.50 -8.23 7.34
N ASP A 232 -14.04 -9.25 8.05
CA ASP A 232 -14.39 -10.66 7.83
C ASP A 232 -14.81 -11.39 9.10
N ASP A 233 -15.21 -12.67 8.98
CA ASP A 233 -15.71 -13.49 10.09
C ASP A 233 -14.61 -14.05 11.00
N VAL A 234 -13.33 -13.86 10.65
CA VAL A 234 -12.17 -14.40 11.36
C VAL A 234 -11.49 -13.32 12.19
N GLU A 235 -11.11 -12.21 11.56
CA GLU A 235 -10.35 -11.11 12.15
C GLU A 235 -11.25 -9.93 12.57
N GLY A 236 -12.49 -9.88 12.08
CA GLY A 236 -13.22 -8.62 12.05
C GLY A 236 -12.47 -7.64 11.17
N TRP A 237 -12.10 -6.46 11.69
CA TRP A 237 -11.28 -5.51 10.94
C TRP A 237 -9.83 -5.96 10.82
N GLN A 238 -9.35 -6.13 9.59
CA GLN A 238 -7.94 -6.40 9.33
C GLN A 238 -7.14 -5.09 9.42
N ASN A 239 -6.68 -4.75 10.65
CA ASN A 239 -6.05 -3.46 10.96
C ASN A 239 -4.59 -3.55 11.44
N TYR A 240 -3.91 -4.64 11.07
CA TYR A 240 -2.48 -4.80 11.33
C TYR A 240 -1.65 -3.78 10.54
N GLN A 241 -0.60 -3.23 11.17
CA GLN A 241 0.25 -2.20 10.56
C GLN A 241 1.04 -2.75 9.36
N PHE A 242 1.15 -1.94 8.31
CA PHE A 242 1.94 -2.28 7.13
C PHE A 242 3.43 -2.01 7.35
N TRP A 243 4.23 -3.08 7.37
CA TRP A 243 5.68 -3.04 7.56
C TRP A 243 6.49 -3.28 6.26
N GLY A 244 5.88 -3.10 5.09
CA GLY A 244 6.58 -3.02 3.80
C GLY A 244 6.66 -4.33 3.00
N ASN A 245 6.47 -5.48 3.67
CA ASN A 245 6.56 -6.81 3.04
C ASN A 245 5.26 -7.62 3.16
N GLY A 246 4.20 -7.03 3.73
CA GLY A 246 2.89 -7.67 3.78
C GLY A 246 2.18 -7.58 2.43
N GLU A 247 1.24 -8.49 2.19
CA GLU A 247 0.23 -8.34 1.14
C GLU A 247 -1.10 -7.93 1.80
N PHE A 248 -2.00 -7.33 1.02
CA PHE A 248 -3.21 -6.69 1.54
C PHE A 248 -4.45 -7.53 1.24
N ALA A 249 -5.38 -7.62 2.18
CA ALA A 249 -6.76 -8.00 1.89
C ALA A 249 -7.62 -6.74 1.76
N LEU A 250 -8.36 -6.66 0.66
CA LEU A 250 -9.19 -5.50 0.31
C LEU A 250 -10.59 -6.00 -0.09
N PRO A 251 -11.65 -5.24 0.25
CA PRO A 251 -12.98 -5.51 -0.29
C PRO A 251 -13.00 -5.31 -1.80
N PHE A 252 -13.93 -5.99 -2.48
CA PHE A 252 -14.18 -5.74 -3.91
C PHE A 252 -15.08 -4.52 -4.08
N GLY A 253 -14.94 -3.84 -5.21
CA GLY A 253 -15.82 -2.75 -5.56
C GLY A 253 -15.67 -2.26 -6.99
N ASP A 254 -16.49 -1.27 -7.32
CA ASP A 254 -16.42 -0.52 -8.56
C ASP A 254 -15.57 0.74 -8.35
N TYR A 255 -14.85 1.13 -9.39
CA TYR A 255 -13.98 2.31 -9.39
C TYR A 255 -14.33 3.18 -10.59
N GLU A 256 -14.63 4.45 -10.35
CA GLU A 256 -14.74 5.49 -11.36
C GLU A 256 -13.62 6.51 -11.10
N VAL A 257 -12.66 6.60 -12.01
CA VAL A 257 -11.41 7.31 -11.74
C VAL A 257 -11.11 8.32 -12.83
N ASN A 258 -11.00 9.59 -12.44
CA ASN A 258 -10.52 10.69 -13.28
C ASN A 258 -9.03 10.91 -12.99
N LEU A 259 -8.15 10.54 -13.93
CA LEU A 259 -6.71 10.72 -13.85
C LEU A 259 -6.29 11.97 -14.63
N THR A 260 -5.93 13.04 -13.94
CA THR A 260 -5.45 14.30 -14.53
C THR A 260 -3.92 14.33 -14.54
N VAL A 261 -3.35 14.40 -15.74
CA VAL A 261 -1.89 14.38 -15.99
C VAL A 261 -1.50 15.51 -16.96
N PRO A 262 -0.20 15.83 -17.14
CA PRO A 262 0.23 16.72 -18.22
C PRO A 262 -0.31 16.27 -19.58
N ALA A 263 -0.69 17.22 -20.45
CA ALA A 263 -1.47 16.92 -21.66
C ALA A 263 -0.75 16.05 -22.69
N ASN A 264 0.58 15.98 -22.62
CA ASN A 264 1.45 15.15 -23.45
C ASN A 264 1.71 13.76 -22.85
N PHE A 265 1.14 13.41 -21.70
CA PHE A 265 1.29 12.07 -21.13
C PHE A 265 0.33 11.08 -21.79
N ILE A 266 0.82 9.85 -21.94
CA ILE A 266 0.03 8.65 -22.23
C ILE A 266 -0.23 7.93 -20.91
N VAL A 267 -1.46 7.44 -20.73
CA VAL A 267 -1.94 6.80 -19.50
C VAL A 267 -2.64 5.50 -19.82
N ASP A 268 -2.39 4.49 -19.00
CA ASP A 268 -3.25 3.31 -18.90
C ASP A 268 -3.44 2.94 -17.43
N ALA A 269 -4.55 2.26 -17.12
CA ALA A 269 -4.94 2.00 -15.74
C ALA A 269 -5.87 0.79 -15.62
N THR A 270 -6.11 0.36 -14.38
CA THR A 270 -7.13 -0.66 -14.07
C THR A 270 -8.50 -0.24 -14.66
N GLY A 271 -9.13 -1.17 -15.37
CA GLY A 271 -10.48 -0.97 -15.92
C GLY A 271 -10.50 -0.52 -17.38
N GLU A 272 -11.60 0.09 -17.80
CA GLU A 272 -11.84 0.52 -19.16
C GLU A 272 -11.78 2.05 -19.28
N LEU A 273 -10.95 2.55 -20.21
CA LEU A 273 -10.95 3.98 -20.57
C LEU A 273 -12.27 4.37 -21.27
N THR A 274 -13.05 5.23 -20.62
CA THR A 274 -14.42 5.60 -21.01
C THR A 274 -14.46 6.83 -21.91
N ASN A 275 -13.51 7.77 -21.77
CA ASN A 275 -13.46 9.02 -22.55
C ASN A 275 -12.42 9.00 -23.69
N ARG A 276 -12.13 7.82 -24.25
CA ARG A 276 -11.07 7.61 -25.26
C ARG A 276 -11.10 8.60 -26.43
N LYS A 277 -12.30 8.97 -26.93
CA LYS A 277 -12.47 9.95 -28.03
C LYS A 277 -11.99 11.36 -27.69
N GLU A 278 -11.95 11.72 -26.42
CA GLU A 278 -11.49 13.04 -25.94
C GLU A 278 -9.96 13.06 -25.78
N VAL A 279 -9.36 11.94 -25.36
CA VAL A 279 -7.95 11.87 -25.01
C VAL A 279 -7.04 11.40 -26.16
N PHE A 280 -7.58 10.62 -27.10
CA PHE A 280 -6.86 10.11 -28.27
C PHE A 280 -6.89 11.09 -29.44
N SER A 281 -5.78 11.14 -30.18
CA SER A 281 -5.78 11.73 -31.51
C SER A 281 -6.62 10.92 -32.50
N LYS A 282 -6.99 11.51 -33.64
CA LYS A 282 -7.70 10.79 -34.72
C LYS A 282 -6.92 9.56 -35.19
N LEU A 283 -5.59 9.66 -35.27
CA LEU A 283 -4.70 8.57 -35.67
C LEU A 283 -4.70 7.44 -34.63
N MET A 284 -4.55 7.77 -33.35
CA MET A 284 -4.63 6.78 -32.26
C MET A 284 -6.00 6.09 -32.25
N MET A 285 -7.09 6.82 -32.46
CA MET A 285 -8.44 6.23 -32.56
C MET A 285 -8.58 5.25 -33.73
N ASN A 286 -7.97 5.52 -34.88
CA ASN A 286 -7.98 4.60 -36.02
C ASN A 286 -7.15 3.34 -35.73
N ARG A 287 -5.95 3.50 -35.16
CA ARG A 287 -5.10 2.39 -34.71
C ARG A 287 -5.81 1.51 -33.67
N TYR A 288 -6.49 2.12 -32.69
CA TYR A 288 -7.28 1.40 -31.70
C TYR A 288 -8.42 0.56 -32.34
N LYS A 289 -9.16 1.13 -33.29
CA LYS A 289 -10.22 0.40 -34.01
C LYS A 289 -9.67 -0.81 -34.79
N LEU A 290 -8.43 -0.71 -35.30
CA LEU A 290 -7.75 -1.81 -35.95
C LEU A 290 -7.27 -2.87 -34.93
N ALA A 291 -6.70 -2.43 -33.81
CA ALA A 291 -6.24 -3.30 -32.72
C ALA A 291 -7.35 -4.22 -32.20
N LYS A 292 -8.58 -3.70 -32.08
CA LYS A 292 -9.77 -4.47 -31.70
C LYS A 292 -10.15 -5.61 -32.64
N LYS A 293 -9.57 -5.68 -33.84
CA LYS A 293 -9.90 -6.66 -34.89
C LYS A 293 -8.70 -7.52 -35.30
N THR A 294 -7.54 -7.27 -34.71
CA THR A 294 -6.28 -7.95 -35.05
C THR A 294 -5.94 -8.91 -33.92
N TYR A 295 -5.63 -10.16 -34.26
CA TYR A 295 -5.43 -11.27 -33.31
C TYR A 295 -4.06 -11.95 -33.45
N ASP A 296 -3.35 -11.65 -34.54
CA ASP A 296 -2.08 -12.25 -34.94
C ASP A 296 -0.87 -11.35 -34.66
N LYS A 297 -1.08 -10.03 -34.64
CA LYS A 297 -0.03 -9.05 -34.35
C LYS A 297 -0.55 -7.81 -33.60
N PRO A 298 0.26 -7.24 -32.69
CA PRO A 298 -0.07 -5.96 -32.08
C PRO A 298 -0.09 -4.81 -33.08
N VAL A 299 -0.97 -3.84 -32.81
CA VAL A 299 -1.03 -2.57 -33.53
C VAL A 299 -0.43 -1.51 -32.62
N MET A 300 0.63 -0.85 -33.08
CA MET A 300 1.20 0.31 -32.40
C MET A 300 0.16 1.44 -32.38
N ILE A 301 -0.30 1.81 -31.19
CA ILE A 301 -1.14 2.98 -30.92
C ILE A 301 -0.27 4.24 -30.88
N VAL A 302 0.87 4.16 -30.19
CA VAL A 302 1.95 5.14 -30.15
C VAL A 302 3.23 4.43 -30.55
N THR A 303 3.89 4.91 -31.61
CA THR A 303 5.15 4.38 -32.14
C THR A 303 6.35 4.90 -31.35
N GLN A 304 7.51 4.27 -31.53
CA GLN A 304 8.76 4.73 -30.93
C GLN A 304 9.12 6.14 -31.40
N GLU A 305 9.01 6.41 -32.70
CA GLU A 305 9.33 7.72 -33.26
C GLU A 305 8.41 8.83 -32.71
N GLU A 306 7.13 8.50 -32.47
CA GLU A 306 6.17 9.42 -31.83
C GLU A 306 6.52 9.65 -30.34
N ALA A 307 6.92 8.60 -29.61
CA ALA A 307 7.34 8.70 -28.21
C ALA A 307 8.62 9.54 -28.06
N GLU A 308 9.64 9.29 -28.88
CA GLU A 308 10.90 10.06 -28.92
C GLU A 308 10.71 11.52 -29.35
N ALA A 309 9.67 11.80 -30.14
CA ALA A 309 9.28 13.17 -30.46
C ALA A 309 8.56 13.82 -29.27
N ASN A 310 7.66 13.08 -28.61
CA ASN A 310 6.83 13.58 -27.52
C ASN A 310 7.62 13.83 -26.23
N GLU A 311 8.62 13.02 -25.91
CA GLU A 311 9.45 13.17 -24.71
C GLU A 311 10.22 14.50 -24.68
N LYS A 312 10.52 15.07 -25.86
CA LYS A 312 11.19 16.37 -26.05
C LYS A 312 10.24 17.56 -25.87
N THR A 313 8.93 17.32 -25.72
CA THR A 313 7.92 18.36 -25.54
C THR A 313 7.73 18.71 -24.06
N THR A 314 7.33 19.95 -23.81
CA THR A 314 6.89 20.43 -22.50
C THR A 314 5.48 21.00 -22.61
N THR A 315 4.73 20.98 -21.51
CA THR A 315 3.38 21.55 -21.47
C THR A 315 2.97 21.92 -20.05
N THR A 316 2.25 23.04 -19.92
CA THR A 316 1.56 23.43 -18.69
C THR A 316 0.07 23.05 -18.73
N LYS A 317 -0.41 22.54 -19.87
CA LYS A 317 -1.79 22.07 -20.02
C LYS A 317 -1.92 20.67 -19.42
N THR A 318 -3.10 20.36 -18.92
CA THR A 318 -3.45 19.02 -18.43
C THR A 318 -4.48 18.34 -19.31
N LYS A 319 -4.60 17.03 -19.15
CA LYS A 319 -5.61 16.18 -19.78
C LYS A 319 -6.11 15.17 -18.75
N THR A 320 -7.42 14.94 -18.73
CA THR A 320 -8.06 14.00 -17.80
C THR A 320 -8.51 12.74 -18.54
N TRP A 321 -8.01 11.60 -18.07
CA TRP A 321 -8.36 10.26 -18.55
C TRP A 321 -9.35 9.64 -17.59
N LYS A 322 -10.48 9.14 -18.09
CA LYS A 322 -11.56 8.60 -17.27
C LYS A 322 -11.65 7.09 -17.40
N PHE A 323 -11.51 6.37 -16.29
CA PHE A 323 -11.55 4.91 -16.26
C PHE A 323 -12.72 4.41 -15.42
N SER A 324 -13.27 3.27 -15.81
CA SER A 324 -14.26 2.53 -15.02
C SER A 324 -13.81 1.08 -14.85
N ALA A 325 -13.71 0.62 -13.61
CA ALA A 325 -13.47 -0.79 -13.28
C ALA A 325 -14.64 -1.32 -12.47
N LYS A 326 -15.06 -2.56 -12.74
CA LYS A 326 -16.20 -3.20 -12.07
C LYS A 326 -15.74 -4.43 -11.31
N ASN A 327 -16.15 -4.52 -10.05
CA ASN A 327 -15.86 -5.66 -9.18
C ASN A 327 -14.36 -6.05 -9.15
N VAL A 328 -13.49 -5.07 -8.92
CA VAL A 328 -12.04 -5.27 -8.77
C VAL A 328 -11.63 -5.03 -7.30
N ARG A 329 -10.44 -5.52 -6.93
CA ARG A 329 -9.94 -5.43 -5.54
C ARG A 329 -9.12 -4.18 -5.24
N ASP A 330 -8.51 -3.61 -6.27
CA ASP A 330 -7.57 -2.49 -6.13
C ASP A 330 -7.39 -1.79 -7.48
N TYR A 331 -6.80 -0.60 -7.45
CA TYR A 331 -6.60 0.25 -8.61
C TYR A 331 -5.12 0.62 -8.75
N GLY A 332 -4.62 0.57 -9.98
CA GLY A 332 -3.27 1.02 -10.33
C GLY A 332 -3.30 1.74 -11.67
N PHE A 333 -2.31 2.60 -11.89
CA PHE A 333 -2.16 3.30 -13.16
C PHE A 333 -0.70 3.54 -13.50
N THR A 334 -0.46 3.80 -14.77
CA THR A 334 0.85 4.15 -15.30
C THR A 334 0.74 5.40 -16.17
N ALA A 335 1.71 6.31 -16.09
CA ALA A 335 1.66 7.59 -16.80
C ALA A 335 3.06 8.08 -17.20
N SER A 336 3.25 8.42 -18.46
CA SER A 336 4.49 9.01 -18.97
C SER A 336 4.29 9.60 -20.36
N LYS A 337 5.09 10.60 -20.71
CA LYS A 337 5.23 11.07 -22.10
C LYS A 337 6.19 10.22 -22.95
N LYS A 338 6.95 9.30 -22.33
CA LYS A 338 7.89 8.39 -23.02
C LYS A 338 7.22 7.14 -23.60
N TYR A 339 5.93 6.90 -23.32
CA TYR A 339 5.37 5.59 -23.64
C TYR A 339 5.16 5.33 -25.13
N ILE A 340 5.80 4.25 -25.56
CA ILE A 340 5.40 3.44 -26.68
C ILE A 340 4.18 2.62 -26.23
N TRP A 341 3.20 2.48 -27.11
CA TRP A 341 1.94 1.84 -26.77
C TRP A 341 1.46 0.95 -27.90
N ASP A 342 1.27 -0.33 -27.62
CA ASP A 342 0.65 -1.27 -28.55
C ASP A 342 -0.57 -1.98 -27.94
N MET A 343 -1.42 -2.49 -28.83
CA MET A 343 -2.62 -3.22 -28.45
C MET A 343 -2.96 -4.33 -29.45
N MET A 344 -3.56 -5.41 -28.96
CA MET A 344 -4.10 -6.50 -29.78
C MET A 344 -5.36 -7.11 -29.14
N ALA A 345 -6.29 -7.61 -29.95
CA ALA A 345 -7.38 -8.43 -29.44
C ALA A 345 -6.88 -9.85 -29.13
N VAL A 346 -7.34 -10.41 -28.01
CA VAL A 346 -7.06 -11.79 -27.59
C VAL A 346 -8.38 -12.48 -27.28
N LYS A 347 -8.53 -13.71 -27.78
CA LYS A 347 -9.67 -14.59 -27.43
C LYS A 347 -9.42 -15.23 -26.07
N VAL A 348 -10.31 -14.99 -25.12
CA VAL A 348 -10.32 -15.65 -23.80
C VAL A 348 -11.70 -16.26 -23.57
N GLY A 349 -11.81 -17.56 -23.82
CA GLY A 349 -13.10 -18.24 -23.94
C GLY A 349 -13.93 -17.60 -25.05
N ASP A 350 -15.18 -17.26 -24.75
CA ASP A 350 -16.11 -16.63 -25.70
C ASP A 350 -15.98 -15.09 -25.77
N ARG A 351 -14.98 -14.51 -25.08
CA ARG A 351 -14.79 -13.05 -25.00
C ARG A 351 -13.57 -12.58 -25.77
N ASP A 352 -13.70 -11.41 -26.39
CA ASP A 352 -12.59 -10.62 -26.88
C ASP A 352 -12.12 -9.66 -25.78
N VAL A 353 -10.87 -9.82 -25.36
CA VAL A 353 -10.20 -8.90 -24.43
C VAL A 353 -9.06 -8.19 -25.14
N MET A 354 -8.68 -7.00 -24.67
CA MET A 354 -7.52 -6.30 -25.19
C MET A 354 -6.28 -6.72 -24.41
N ALA A 355 -5.26 -7.22 -25.10
CA ALA A 355 -3.89 -7.21 -24.61
C ALA A 355 -3.28 -5.84 -24.90
N VAL A 356 -2.62 -5.26 -23.89
CA VAL A 356 -2.10 -3.90 -23.93
C VAL A 356 -0.69 -3.88 -23.33
N SER A 357 0.26 -3.25 -24.01
CA SER A 357 1.60 -2.98 -23.49
C SER A 357 1.95 -1.50 -23.59
N LEU A 358 2.40 -0.93 -22.46
CA LEU A 358 3.03 0.39 -22.38
C LEU A 358 4.45 0.23 -21.84
N TYR A 359 5.41 0.88 -22.48
CA TYR A 359 6.81 0.86 -22.06
C TYR A 359 7.53 2.13 -22.56
N PRO A 360 8.52 2.66 -21.79
CA PRO A 360 9.27 3.85 -22.14
C PRO A 360 10.38 3.60 -23.18
#